data_AF-A0A350C0A9-F1
#
_entry.id   AF-A0A350C0A9-F1
#
_cell.length_a   1.000
_cell.length_b   1.000
_cell.length_c   1.000
_cell.angle_alpha   90.00
_cell.angle_beta   90.00
_cell.angle_gamma   90.00
#
_symmetry.space_group_name_H-M   'P 1'
#
loop_
_entity.id
_entity.type
_entity.pdbx_description
1 polymer ?
#
loop_
_entity_poly.entity_id
_entity_poly.type
_entity_poly.pdbx_seq_one_letter_code
_entity_poly.pdbx_strand_id
1 'polypeptide(L)' 'LEEVNKTYGTTMLIVTHNNAIRRMVHQVIEIRDGMISGEYINDVLVPAADLMDL' A
#
# COMPACT_ATOMS: atom_id res chain seq x y z
N LEU A 1 -10.99 -3.34 1.86
CA LEU A 1 -9.85 -3.30 2.81
C LEU A 1 -9.64 -1.91 3.38
N GLU A 2 -9.51 -0.90 2.52
CA GLU A 2 -9.46 0.51 2.93
C GLU A 2 -10.60 0.90 3.89
N GLU A 3 -11.85 0.60 3.53
CA GLU A 3 -13.01 0.92 4.39
C GLU A 3 -13.00 0.18 5.73
N VAL A 4 -12.57 -1.09 5.74
CA VAL A 4 -12.41 -1.88 6.97
C VAL A 4 -11.34 -1.26 7.87
N ASN A 5 -10.21 -0.85 7.28
CA ASN A 5 -9.15 -0.19 8.02
C ASN A 5 -9.61 1.13 8.65
N LYS A 6 -10.31 1.96 7.87
CA LYS A 6 -10.88 3.24 8.34
C LYS A 6 -11.95 3.03 9.41
N THR A 7 -12.81 2.03 9.25
CA THR A 7 -13.91 1.73 10.18
C THR A 7 -13.41 1.23 11.53
N TYR A 8 -12.39 0.36 11.52
CA TYR A 8 -11.96 -0.35 12.72
C TYR A 8 -10.59 0.12 13.27
N GLY A 9 -9.91 1.06 12.61
CA GLY A 9 -8.62 1.57 13.04
C GLY A 9 -7.53 0.50 13.11
N THR A 10 -7.63 -0.54 12.30
CA THR A 10 -6.68 -1.68 12.34
C THR A 10 -5.32 -1.29 11.78
N THR A 11 -4.29 -2.09 12.06
CA THR A 11 -3.04 -2.04 11.30
C THR A 11 -3.07 -3.16 10.27
N MET A 12 -2.80 -2.83 9.01
CA MET A 12 -2.83 -3.79 7.90
C MET A 12 -1.44 -3.95 7.29
N LEU A 13 -0.99 -5.20 7.18
CA LEU A 13 0.18 -5.56 6.39
C LEU A 13 -0.29 -6.26 5.11
N ILE A 14 0.11 -5.74 3.96
CA ILE A 14 -0.26 -6.29 2.65
C ILE A 14 1.02 -6.70 1.93
N VAL A 15 1.11 -7.98 1.56
CA VAL A 15 2.20 -8.51 0.72
C VAL A 15 1.62 -8.77 -0.66
N THR A 16 2.14 -8.08 -1.67
CA THR A 16 1.61 -8.18 -3.04
C THR A 16 2.66 -7.83 -4.08
N HIS A 17 2.50 -8.39 -5.27
CA HIS A 17 3.20 -7.95 -6.48
C HIS A 17 2.40 -6.91 -7.27
N ASN A 18 1.19 -6.55 -6.82
CA ASN A 18 0.36 -5.53 -7.48
C ASN A 18 0.87 -4.13 -7.12
N ASN A 19 1.57 -3.51 -8.07
CA ASN A 19 2.11 -2.17 -7.92
C ASN A 19 1.05 -1.08 -7.75
N ALA A 20 -0.22 -1.30 -8.13
CA ALA A 20 -1.27 -0.31 -7.89
C ALA A 20 -1.50 -0.10 -6.39
N ILE A 21 -1.45 -1.18 -5.60
CA ILE A 21 -1.68 -1.12 -4.14
C ILE A 21 -0.69 -0.21 -3.43
N ARG A 22 0.53 -0.06 -3.95
CA ARG A 22 1.55 0.81 -3.35
C ARG A 22 1.10 2.26 -3.21
N ARG A 23 0.11 2.71 -4.00
CA ARG A 23 -0.45 4.08 -3.95
C ARG A 23 -1.56 4.25 -2.90
N MET A 24 -2.16 3.17 -2.40
CA MET A 24 -3.24 3.24 -1.38
C MET A 24 -2.74 3.09 0.06
N VAL A 25 -1.48 2.71 0.26
CA VAL A 25 -0.93 2.36 1.59
C VAL A 25 -0.05 3.47 2.15
N HIS A 26 0.04 3.57 3.47
CA HIS A 26 0.86 4.59 4.14
C HIS A 26 2.36 4.41 3.87
N GLN A 27 2.85 3.17 3.91
CA GLN A 27 4.27 2.84 3.78
C GLN A 27 4.44 1.66 2.84
N VAL A 28 5.47 1.73 2.00
CA VAL A 28 5.84 0.70 1.04
C VAL A 28 7.24 0.22 1.36
N ILE A 29 7.39 -1.11 1.44
CA ILE A 29 8.68 -1.78 1.58
C ILE A 29 8.85 -2.70 0.37
N GLU A 30 9.86 -2.46 -0.45
CA GLU A 30 10.17 -3.25 -1.63
C GLU A 30 11.17 -4.35 -1.29
N ILE A 31 10.81 -5.62 -1.54
CA ILE A 31 11.68 -6.77 -1.28
C ILE A 31 12.22 -7.33 -2.60
N ARG A 32 13.53 -7.53 -2.69
CA ARG A 32 14.22 -8.21 -3.80
C ARG A 32 15.31 -9.12 -3.25
N ASP A 33 15.40 -10.34 -3.78
CA ASP A 33 16.38 -11.35 -3.37
C ASP A 33 16.44 -11.58 -1.84
N GLY A 34 15.28 -11.54 -1.17
CA GLY A 34 15.15 -11.72 0.27
C GLY A 34 15.59 -10.52 1.12
N MET A 35 15.97 -9.40 0.48
CA MET A 35 16.45 -8.19 1.13
C MET A 35 15.48 -7.02 0.91
N ILE A 36 15.46 -6.06 1.84
CA ILE A 36 14.79 -4.77 1.61
C ILE A 36 15.62 -3.99 0.59
N SER A 37 15.01 -3.70 -0.55
CA SER A 37 15.61 -2.99 -1.67
C SER A 37 15.18 -1.52 -1.74
N GLY A 38 14.10 -1.14 -1.06
CA GLY A 38 13.60 0.22 -1.00
C GLY A 38 12.50 0.37 0.03
N GLU A 39 12.34 1.60 0.52
CA GLU A 39 11.32 1.96 1.51
C GLU A 39 10.91 3.42 1.29
N TYR A 40 9.60 3.70 1.36
CA TYR A 40 9.09 5.06 1.36
C TYR A 40 7.70 5.15 2.01
N ILE A 41 7.33 6.36 2.41
CA ILE A 41 6.01 6.72 2.92
C ILE A 41 5.32 7.55 1.85
N ASN A 42 4.04 7.28 1.59
CA ASN A 42 3.25 8.10 0.68
C ASN A 42 2.73 9.34 1.41
N ASP A 43 3.00 10.53 0.87
CA ASP A 43 2.44 11.78 1.38
C ASP A 43 0.94 11.92 1.08
N VAL A 44 0.49 11.35 -0.04
CA VAL A 44 -0.89 11.38 -0.51
C VAL A 44 -1.32 9.99 -0.91
N LEU A 45 -2.41 9.50 -0.31
CA LEU A 45 -2.98 8.19 -0.62
C LEU A 45 -4.01 8.29 -1.75
N VAL A 46 -3.95 7.33 -2.66
CA VAL A 46 -4.97 7.14 -3.71
C VAL A 46 -6.08 6.23 -3.17
N PRO A 47 -7.35 6.68 -3.16
CA PRO A 47 -8.47 5.84 -2.77
C PRO A 47 -8.53 4.56 -3.60
N ALA A 48 -9.00 3.46 -3.01
CA ALA A 48 -9.03 2.18 -3.70
C ALA A 48 -9.88 2.21 -4.99
N ALA A 49 -10.90 3.07 -5.05
CA ALA A 49 -11.75 3.27 -6.22
C ALA A 49 -11.00 3.88 -7.41
N ASP A 50 -9.95 4.65 -7.17
CA ASP A 50 -9.24 5.44 -8.19
C ASP A 50 -7.96 4.74 -8.71
N LEU A 51 -7.76 3.47 -8.35
CA LEU A 51 -6.54 2.72 -8.68
C LEU A 51 -6.47 2.20 -10.12
N MET A 52 -7.58 2.19 -10.87
CA MET A 52 -7.66 1.54 -12.18
C MET A 52 -7.29 2.45 -13.37
N ASP A 53 -7.02 3.74 -13.17
CA ASP A 53 -6.89 4.70 -14.28
C ASP A 53 -5.46 5.24 -14.54
N LEU A 54 -4.38 4.57 -14.12
CA LEU A 54 -3.01 5.04 -14.43
C LEU A 54 -1.91 3.98 -14.51
#